data_AF-A0A915D8B8-F1
#
_entry.id   AF-A0A915D8B8-F1
#
_cell.length_a   1.000
_cell.length_b   1.000
_cell.length_c   1.000
_cell.angle_alpha   90.00
_cell.angle_beta   90.00
_cell.angle_gamma   90.00
#
_symmetry.space_group_name_H-M   'P 1'
#
loop_
_entity.id
_entity.type
_entity.pdbx_description
1 polymer ?
#
loop_
_entity_poly.entity_id
_entity_poly.type
_entity_poly.pdbx_seq_one_letter_code
_entity_poly.pdbx_strand_id
1 'polypeptide(L)' 'MANQKVLTIDTINPNVKTMEYAVRGPIFKQKNTHIYAKQYPFKNVIKANIGDCHAMGQTPITLFDKW' A
#
# COMPACT_ATOMS: atom_id res chain seq x y z
N MET A 1 -23.70 -9.92 -27.29
CA MET A 1 -22.46 -10.70 -27.08
C MET A 1 -21.57 -9.90 -26.16
N ALA A 2 -21.11 -10.48 -25.04
CA ALA A 2 -20.29 -9.76 -24.07
C ALA A 2 -18.92 -9.43 -24.71
N ASN A 3 -18.50 -8.17 -24.61
CA ASN A 3 -17.25 -7.68 -25.19
C ASN A 3 -16.05 -8.44 -24.55
N GLN A 4 -15.21 -9.06 -25.38
CA GLN A 4 -14.07 -9.84 -24.90
C GLN A 4 -13.10 -8.87 -24.19
N LYS A 5 -12.63 -9.24 -22.99
CA LYS A 5 -11.68 -8.37 -22.26
C LYS A 5 -10.36 -8.34 -23.00
N VAL A 6 -10.07 -7.21 -23.65
CA VAL A 6 -8.83 -6.97 -24.41
C VAL A 6 -7.63 -6.79 -23.47
N LEU A 7 -7.85 -6.31 -22.25
CA LEU A 7 -6.81 -6.15 -21.23
C LEU A 7 -6.94 -7.24 -20.16
N THR A 8 -6.03 -8.21 -20.20
CA THR A 8 -5.83 -9.28 -19.21
C THR A 8 -4.39 -9.30 -18.70
N ILE A 9 -4.12 -10.03 -17.62
CA ILE A 9 -2.75 -10.26 -17.12
C ILE A 9 -1.85 -10.89 -18.20
N ASP A 10 -2.42 -11.62 -19.16
CA ASP A 10 -1.65 -12.21 -20.27
C ASP A 10 -1.22 -11.16 -21.30
N THR A 11 -2.05 -10.14 -21.52
CA THR A 11 -1.84 -9.09 -22.54
C THR A 11 -1.00 -7.90 -22.08
N ILE A 12 -0.78 -7.72 -20.77
CA ILE A 12 0.02 -6.58 -20.25
C ILE A 12 1.53 -6.78 -20.48
N ASN A 13 2.27 -5.67 -20.44
CA ASN A 13 3.73 -5.64 -20.57
C ASN A 13 4.42 -6.65 -19.63
N PRO A 14 5.25 -7.57 -20.14
CA PRO A 14 5.98 -8.55 -19.33
C PRO A 14 6.81 -7.95 -18.19
N ASN A 15 7.40 -6.76 -18.38
CA ASN A 15 8.19 -6.08 -17.36
C ASN A 15 7.33 -5.64 -16.16
N VAL A 16 6.04 -5.37 -16.37
CA VAL A 16 5.11 -5.04 -15.28
C VAL A 16 4.68 -6.31 -14.53
N LYS A 17 4.67 -7.47 -15.20
CA LYS A 17 4.36 -8.76 -14.55
C LYS A 17 5.46 -9.18 -13.58
N THR A 18 6.72 -8.90 -13.92
CA THR A 18 7.89 -9.27 -13.12
C THR A 18 8.28 -8.20 -12.09
N MET A 19 7.87 -6.94 -12.29
CA MET A 19 8.21 -5.85 -11.39
C MET A 19 7.53 -6.02 -10.03
N GLU A 20 8.34 -6.11 -8.99
CA GLU A 20 7.88 -6.14 -7.61
C GLU A 20 8.23 -4.84 -6.87
N TYR A 21 7.25 -4.27 -6.20
CA TYR A 21 7.46 -3.11 -5.33
C TYR A 21 7.45 -3.54 -3.86
N ALA A 22 8.62 -3.94 -3.37
CA ALA A 22 8.81 -4.52 -2.04
C ALA A 22 8.23 -3.67 -0.90
N VAL A 23 8.31 -2.34 -1.02
CA VAL A 23 7.85 -1.37 -0.02
C VAL A 23 6.32 -1.44 0.21
N ARG A 24 5.53 -1.84 -0.80
CA ARG A 24 4.08 -2.11 -0.68
C ARG A 24 3.75 -3.55 -1.10
N GLY A 25 4.62 -4.48 -0.74
CA GLY A 25 4.48 -5.89 -1.03
C GLY A 25 3.37 -6.60 -0.24
N PRO A 26 3.32 -7.93 -0.31
CA PRO A 26 2.27 -8.76 0.30
C PRO A 26 2.11 -8.54 1.81
N ILE A 27 3.20 -8.31 2.54
CA ILE A 27 3.19 -8.07 3.99
C ILE A 27 2.39 -6.80 4.33
N PHE A 28 2.58 -5.72 3.56
CA PHE A 28 1.81 -4.50 3.74
C PHE A 28 0.32 -4.72 3.42
N LYS A 29 0.02 -5.47 2.35
CA LYS A 29 -1.37 -5.78 1.94
C LYS A 29 -2.11 -6.64 2.96
N GLN A 30 -1.45 -7.65 3.54
CA GLN A 30 -2.01 -8.50 4.59
C GLN A 30 -2.30 -7.70 5.87
N LYS A 31 -1.39 -6.80 6.27
CA LYS A 31 -1.58 -5.93 7.45
C LYS A 31 -2.82 -5.03 7.34
N ASN A 32 -3.15 -4.49 6.17
CA ASN A 32 -4.34 -3.65 6.02
C ASN A 32 -5.66 -4.45 6.03
N THR A 33 -5.61 -5.77 5.86
CA THR A 33 -6.81 -6.61 5.68
C THR A 33 -7.09 -7.56 6.86
N HIS A 34 -6.07 -7.98 7.59
CA HIS A 34 -6.18 -9.06 8.59
C HIS A 34 -6.08 -8.63 10.06
N ILE A 35 -5.76 -7.36 10.35
CA ILE A 35 -5.58 -6.89 11.74
C ILE A 35 -6.87 -6.88 12.56
N TYR A 36 -8.03 -6.90 11.91
CA TYR A 36 -9.33 -6.93 12.59
C TYR A 36 -9.88 -8.34 12.82
N ALA A 37 -9.31 -9.36 12.17
CA ALA A 37 -9.87 -10.72 12.15
C ALA A 37 -9.16 -11.72 13.08
N LYS A 38 -7.98 -11.38 13.62
CA LYS A 38 -7.15 -12.31 14.41
C LYS A 38 -6.63 -11.62 15.68
N GLN A 39 -6.69 -12.30 16.82
CA GLN A 39 -6.11 -11.78 18.07
C GLN A 39 -4.58 -11.90 18.00
N TYR A 40 -3.90 -10.76 18.02
CA TYR A 40 -2.45 -10.66 18.06
C TYR A 40 -1.99 -10.27 19.47
N PRO A 41 -0.73 -10.57 19.87
CA PRO A 41 -0.17 -10.15 21.17
C PRO A 41 0.10 -8.63 21.25
N PHE A 42 -0.38 -7.85 20.28
CA PHE A 42 -0.24 -6.41 20.20
C PHE A 42 -1.57 -5.79 19.77
N LYS A 43 -1.86 -4.58 20.27
CA LYS A 43 -3.10 -3.85 19.97
C LYS A 43 -3.04 -3.10 18.64
N ASN A 44 -1.86 -2.58 18.29
CA ASN A 44 -1.66 -1.69 17.15
C ASN A 44 -0.50 -2.16 16.27
N VAL A 45 -0.58 -1.85 14.98
CA VAL A 45 0.50 -2.09 14.01
C VAL A 45 1.04 -0.74 13.55
N ILE A 46 2.34 -0.52 13.76
CA ILE A 46 3.05 0.69 13.29
C ILE A 46 3.64 0.42 11.90
N LYS A 47 3.43 1.34 10.95
CA LYS A 47 3.95 1.25 9.58
C LYS A 47 5.32 1.91 9.50
N ALA A 48 6.38 1.12 9.72
CA ALA A 48 7.77 1.57 9.59
C ALA A 48 8.40 1.28 8.22
N ASN A 49 7.60 0.82 7.26
CA ASN A 49 8.08 0.40 5.93
C ASN A 49 8.20 1.55 4.92
N ILE A 50 7.59 2.70 5.19
CA ILE A 50 7.62 3.91 4.35
C ILE A 50 7.87 5.11 5.27
N GLY A 51 8.65 6.08 4.81
CA GLY A 51 8.78 7.38 5.46
C GLY A 51 7.53 8.24 5.27
N ASP A 52 6.43 7.89 5.95
CA ASP A 52 5.23 8.71 6.04
C ASP A 52 5.23 9.45 7.39
N CYS A 53 5.92 10.59 7.41
CA CYS A 53 6.13 11.35 8.63
C CYS A 53 4.83 11.91 9.22
N HIS A 54 3.85 12.25 8.38
CA HIS A 54 2.55 12.72 8.84
C HIS A 54 1.75 11.60 9.51
N ALA A 55 1.80 10.37 8.99
CA ALA A 55 1.21 9.21 9.66
C ALA A 55 1.87 8.90 11.03
N MET A 56 3.08 9.39 11.26
CA MET A 56 3.82 9.29 12.51
C MET A 56 3.60 10.48 13.47
N GLY A 57 2.71 11.41 13.12
CA GLY A 57 2.35 12.56 13.97
C GLY A 57 3.20 13.81 13.77
N GLN A 58 4.00 13.88 12.69
CA GLN A 58 4.71 15.12 12.35
C GLN A 58 3.69 16.22 11.96
N THR A 59 3.79 17.37 12.60
CA THR A 59 3.00 18.55 12.23
C THR A 59 3.51 19.15 10.90
N PRO A 60 2.60 19.58 10.00
CA PRO A 60 2.99 20.28 8.78
C PRO A 60 3.82 21.55 9.08
N ILE A 61 4.75 21.88 8.20
CA ILE A 61 5.52 23.12 8.30
C ILE A 61 4.61 24.28 7.86
N THR A 62 4.29 25.16 8.81
CA THR A 62 3.29 26.23 8.70
C THR A 62 3.56 27.31 7.65
N LEU A 63 4.75 27.32 7.03
CA LEU A 63 5.09 28.25 5.95
C LEU A 63 4.41 27.87 4.63
N PHE A 64 4.23 26.58 4.33
CA PHE A 64 3.67 26.12 3.05
C PHE A 64 2.13 26.12 3.00
N ASP A 65 1.45 26.19 4.14
CA ASP A 65 -0.01 26.29 4.22
C ASP A 65 -0.54 27.72 3.94
N LYS A 66 0.36 28.70 3.80
CA LYS A 66 0.03 30.14 3.68
C LYS A 66 0.33 30.75 2.29
N TRP A 67 0.58 29.93 1.27
CA TRP A 67 0.77 30.36 -0.12
C TRP A 67 -0.38 29.86 -1.00
#